data_AF-A0AAE4MHG9-F1
#
_entry.id   AF-A0AAE4MHG9-F1
#
_cell.length_a   1.000
_cell.length_b   1.000
_cell.length_c   1.000
_cell.angle_alpha   90.00
_cell.angle_beta   90.00
_cell.angle_gamma   90.00
#
_symmetry.space_group_name_H-M   'P 1'
#
loop_
_entity.id
_entity.type
_entity.pdbx_description
1 polymer ?
#
loop_
_entity_poly.entity_id
_entity_poly.type
_entity_poly.pdbx_seq_one_letter_code
_entity_poly.pdbx_strand_id
1 'polypeptide(L)'
;MEINYETIGRLAIIALSLIVIFNILAVFIGIYNIRRKKILFPKFVLFILYLFYAPLKYVFSAFSMNEQLVDEILVEIQNAVALDKFKKKSERKILLLPQCLRSSNCRARCDPLYGFICTGCGRCDIGQLCQEAEARDFKAFVIPGGSFVRKIFKEYKPTSCIGVACPVELSESLQKTSIIPAQGVYLTNDGCFETKVNVEDVIRKMEQTISTAKRTMLPTLPVLPAFPGTAPAVSAAAANLGEE
;
A
#
# COMPACT_ATOMS: atom_id res chain seq x y z
N MET A 1 47.48 -9.62 -31.01
CA MET A 1 46.40 -8.63 -30.93
C MET A 1 47.00 -7.42 -30.21
N GLU A 2 47.55 -6.47 -30.96
CA GLU A 2 48.18 -5.28 -30.38
C GLU A 2 47.08 -4.34 -29.90
N ILE A 3 47.05 -4.08 -28.60
CA ILE A 3 46.06 -3.20 -27.99
C ILE A 3 46.52 -1.76 -28.22
N ASN A 4 45.84 -1.03 -29.09
CA ASN A 4 46.13 0.38 -29.34
C ASN A 4 45.59 1.25 -28.19
N TYR A 5 46.49 1.74 -27.34
CA TYR A 5 46.16 2.60 -26.19
C TYR A 5 45.44 3.90 -26.57
N GLU A 6 45.66 4.42 -27.78
CA GLU A 6 44.98 5.63 -28.26
C GLU A 6 43.47 5.39 -28.46
N THR A 7 43.12 4.24 -29.05
CA THR A 7 41.73 3.83 -29.23
C THR A 7 41.02 3.64 -27.88
N ILE A 8 41.72 3.05 -26.90
CA ILE A 8 41.18 2.89 -25.54
C ILE A 8 40.93 4.25 -24.90
N GLY A 9 41.89 5.19 -25.00
CA GLY A 9 41.73 6.53 -24.45
C GLY A 9 40.54 7.28 -25.07
N ARG A 10 40.38 7.21 -26.39
CA ARG A 10 39.25 7.84 -27.08
C ARG A 10 37.91 7.24 -26.68
N LEU A 11 37.82 5.91 -26.57
CA LEU A 11 36.61 5.22 -26.11
C LEU A 11 36.27 5.59 -24.66
N ALA A 12 37.27 5.68 -23.78
CA ALA A 12 37.07 6.07 -22.39
C ALA A 12 36.50 7.50 -22.27
N ILE A 13 37.02 8.45 -23.04
CA ILE A 13 36.54 9.84 -23.05
C ILE A 13 35.10 9.92 -23.57
N ILE A 14 34.78 9.18 -24.64
CA ILE A 14 33.41 9.11 -25.18
C ILE A 14 32.46 8.53 -24.14
N ALA A 15 32.82 7.40 -23.51
CA ALA A 15 32.02 6.78 -22.47
C ALA A 15 31.77 7.71 -21.28
N LEU A 16 32.80 8.40 -20.80
CA LEU A 16 32.68 9.37 -19.70
C LEU A 16 31.76 10.53 -20.09
N SER A 17 31.90 11.06 -21.30
CA SER A 17 31.05 12.14 -21.82
C SER A 17 29.58 11.72 -21.90
N LEU A 18 29.31 10.49 -22.37
CA LEU A 18 27.95 9.93 -22.41
C LEU A 18 27.34 9.77 -21.01
N ILE A 19 28.12 9.33 -20.03
CA ILE A 19 27.68 9.22 -18.63
C ILE A 19 27.29 10.59 -18.08
N VAL A 20 28.12 11.62 -18.31
CA VAL A 20 27.83 12.99 -17.87
C VAL A 20 26.56 13.52 -18.52
N ILE A 21 26.41 13.37 -19.85
CA ILE A 21 25.21 13.79 -20.59
C ILE A 21 23.96 13.07 -20.07
N PHE A 22 24.05 11.77 -19.83
CA PHE A 22 22.95 10.97 -19.28
C PHE A 22 22.50 11.48 -17.90
N ASN A 23 23.45 11.78 -17.01
CA ASN A 23 23.14 12.34 -15.69
C ASN A 23 22.48 13.72 -15.77
N ILE A 24 23.00 14.60 -16.64
CA ILE A 24 22.38 15.92 -16.87
C ILE A 24 20.93 15.74 -17.36
N LEU A 25 20.72 14.87 -18.35
CA LEU A 25 19.39 14.59 -18.88
C LEU A 25 18.47 14.01 -17.80
N ALA A 26 18.95 13.08 -16.97
CA ALA A 26 18.19 12.50 -15.87
C ALA A 26 17.76 13.56 -14.84
N VAL A 27 18.65 14.50 -14.48
CA VAL A 27 18.33 15.61 -13.59
C VAL A 27 17.29 16.54 -14.21
N PHE A 28 17.44 16.91 -15.49
CA PHE A 28 16.45 17.72 -16.20
C PHE A 28 15.08 17.05 -16.24
N ILE A 29 15.04 15.75 -16.56
CA ILE A 29 13.83 14.94 -16.52
C ILE A 29 13.26 14.90 -15.10
N GLY A 30 14.09 14.69 -14.08
CA GLY A 30 13.68 14.69 -12.67
C GLY A 30 13.03 16.02 -12.26
N ILE A 31 13.67 17.14 -12.57
CA ILE A 31 13.14 18.49 -12.31
C ILE A 31 11.81 18.69 -13.05
N TYR A 32 11.72 18.27 -14.31
CA TYR A 32 10.48 18.35 -15.09
C TYR A 32 9.36 17.52 -14.45
N ASN A 33 9.64 16.28 -14.03
CA ASN A 33 8.69 15.40 -13.33
C ASN A 33 8.18 16.05 -12.03
N ILE A 34 9.10 16.58 -11.21
CA ILE A 34 8.76 17.24 -9.94
C ILE A 34 7.87 18.47 -10.19
N ARG A 35 8.21 19.29 -11.18
CA ARG A 35 7.41 20.50 -11.50
C ARG A 35 6.02 20.19 -12.04
N ARG A 36 5.85 19.10 -12.78
CA ARG A 36 4.54 18.73 -13.37
C ARG A 36 3.72 17.80 -12.49
N LYS A 37 4.28 17.33 -11.36
CA LYS A 37 3.70 16.29 -10.48
C LYS A 37 3.25 15.04 -11.24
N LYS A 38 3.84 14.79 -12.40
CA LYS A 38 3.51 13.69 -13.32
C LYS A 38 4.77 12.92 -13.59
N ILE A 39 4.66 11.60 -13.46
CA ILE A 39 5.73 10.67 -13.84
C ILE A 39 5.66 10.50 -15.35
N LEU A 40 6.71 10.92 -16.05
CA LEU A 40 6.78 11.01 -17.52
C LEU A 40 6.76 9.63 -18.18
N PHE A 41 7.38 8.64 -17.53
CA PHE A 41 7.39 7.24 -17.98
C PHE A 41 7.07 6.27 -16.82
N PRO A 42 5.81 6.17 -16.38
CA PRO A 42 5.44 5.38 -15.19
C PRO A 42 5.75 3.89 -15.37
N LYS A 43 5.58 3.35 -16.58
CA LYS A 43 5.92 1.97 -16.90
C LYS A 43 7.43 1.70 -16.83
N PHE A 44 8.25 2.66 -17.27
CA PHE A 44 9.71 2.53 -17.21
C PHE A 44 10.20 2.59 -15.76
N VAL A 45 9.67 3.50 -14.95
CA VAL A 45 9.99 3.57 -13.52
C VAL A 45 9.66 2.25 -12.82
N LEU A 46 8.47 1.72 -13.04
CA LEU A 46 8.09 0.41 -12.46
C LEU A 46 8.96 -0.73 -13.00
N PHE A 47 9.29 -0.73 -14.30
CA PHE A 47 10.18 -1.74 -14.89
C PHE A 47 11.56 -1.76 -14.22
N ILE A 48 12.19 -0.59 -14.08
CA ILE A 48 13.48 -0.44 -13.40
C ILE A 48 13.35 -0.90 -11.95
N LEU A 49 12.31 -0.47 -11.26
CA LEU A 49 12.10 -0.82 -9.86
C LEU A 49 11.96 -2.34 -9.66
N TYR A 50 11.23 -3.04 -10.54
CA TYR A 50 11.12 -4.50 -10.49
C TYR A 50 12.42 -5.21 -10.90
N LEU A 51 13.18 -4.66 -11.85
CA LEU A 51 14.47 -5.20 -12.25
C LEU A 51 15.47 -5.20 -11.09
N PHE A 52 15.47 -4.13 -10.28
CA PHE A 52 16.37 -3.98 -9.14
C PHE A 52 15.79 -4.49 -7.81
N TYR A 53 14.53 -4.89 -7.75
CA TYR A 53 13.88 -5.33 -6.52
C TYR A 53 14.61 -6.46 -5.81
N ALA A 54 14.90 -7.56 -6.52
CA ALA A 54 15.59 -8.71 -5.94
C ALA A 54 17.06 -8.40 -5.57
N PRO A 55 17.86 -7.75 -6.43
CA PRO A 55 19.19 -7.28 -6.04
C PRO A 55 19.17 -6.37 -4.80
N LEU A 56 18.19 -5.46 -4.71
CA LEU A 56 18.09 -4.51 -3.61
C LEU A 56 17.76 -5.23 -2.29
N LYS A 57 16.82 -6.19 -2.32
CA LYS A 57 16.55 -7.03 -1.14
C LYS A 57 17.78 -7.83 -0.70
N TYR A 58 18.51 -8.42 -1.64
CA TYR A 58 19.74 -9.14 -1.32
C TYR A 58 20.77 -8.25 -0.63
N VAL A 59 20.97 -7.03 -1.13
CA VAL A 59 21.85 -6.03 -0.51
C VAL A 59 21.36 -5.69 0.90
N PHE A 60 20.08 -5.37 1.07
CA PHE A 60 19.51 -5.03 2.38
C PHE A 60 19.68 -6.17 3.40
N SER A 61 19.43 -7.40 2.97
CA SER A 61 19.65 -8.61 3.77
C SER A 61 21.12 -8.77 4.18
N ALA A 62 22.05 -8.56 3.23
CA ALA A 62 23.48 -8.63 3.47
C ALA A 62 23.98 -7.58 4.48
N PHE A 63 23.35 -6.41 4.53
CA PHE A 63 23.63 -5.36 5.51
C PHE A 63 22.80 -5.48 6.80
N SER A 64 22.08 -6.59 7.02
CA SER A 64 21.18 -6.80 8.18
C SER A 64 20.15 -5.67 8.37
N MET A 65 19.73 -5.04 7.26
CA MET A 65 18.68 -4.03 7.25
C MET A 65 17.29 -4.67 7.07
N ASN A 66 16.24 -3.95 7.46
CA ASN A 66 14.87 -4.44 7.28
C ASN A 66 14.51 -4.53 5.79
N GLU A 67 14.39 -5.75 5.27
CA GLU A 67 13.97 -6.03 3.89
C GLU A 67 12.57 -5.47 3.57
N GLN A 68 11.71 -5.32 4.58
CA GLN A 68 10.36 -4.76 4.43
C GLN A 68 10.38 -3.31 3.95
N LEU A 69 11.45 -2.55 4.23
CA LEU A 69 11.58 -1.18 3.75
C LEU A 69 11.57 -1.13 2.22
N VAL A 70 12.14 -2.14 1.55
CA VAL A 70 12.13 -2.23 0.09
C VAL A 70 10.69 -2.42 -0.43
N ASP A 71 9.89 -3.21 0.27
CA ASP A 71 8.47 -3.43 -0.07
C ASP A 71 7.63 -2.18 0.17
N GLU A 72 7.84 -1.48 1.29
CA GLU A 72 7.16 -0.21 1.60
C GLU A 72 7.45 0.87 0.55
N ILE A 73 8.73 1.05 0.18
CA ILE A 73 9.14 1.98 -0.87
C ILE A 73 8.48 1.61 -2.20
N LEU A 74 8.43 0.31 -2.54
CA LEU A 74 7.77 -0.17 -3.75
C LEU A 74 6.27 0.16 -3.76
N VAL A 75 5.58 -0.06 -2.64
CA VAL A 75 4.15 0.31 -2.48
C VAL A 75 3.95 1.82 -2.64
N GLU A 76 4.80 2.65 -2.03
CA GLU A 76 4.67 4.11 -2.12
C GLU A 76 4.93 4.64 -3.53
N ILE A 77 5.88 4.06 -4.26
CA ILE A 77 6.11 4.42 -5.66
C ILE A 77 4.90 4.00 -6.52
N GLN A 78 4.36 2.79 -6.33
CA GLN A 78 3.16 2.34 -7.05
C GLN A 78 1.95 3.25 -6.74
N ASN A 79 1.79 3.65 -5.48
CA ASN A 79 0.79 4.63 -5.03
C ASN A 79 0.94 5.94 -5.81
N ALA A 80 2.14 6.51 -5.84
CA ALA A 80 2.43 7.75 -6.55
C ALA A 80 2.15 7.65 -8.06
N VAL A 81 2.53 6.54 -8.69
CA VAL A 81 2.28 6.26 -10.11
C VAL A 81 0.78 6.18 -10.43
N ALA A 82 -0.01 5.56 -9.57
CA ALA A 82 -1.44 5.37 -9.79
C ALA A 82 -2.29 6.59 -9.36
N LEU A 83 -1.75 7.50 -8.54
CA LEU A 83 -2.49 8.56 -7.86
C LEU A 83 -3.32 9.44 -8.81
N ASP A 84 -2.73 9.93 -9.90
CA ASP A 84 -3.43 10.82 -10.84
C ASP A 84 -4.62 10.14 -11.54
N LYS A 85 -4.49 8.84 -11.83
CA LYS A 85 -5.58 8.05 -12.42
C LYS A 85 -6.62 7.72 -11.37
N PHE A 86 -6.20 7.45 -10.14
CA PHE A 86 -7.04 7.13 -9.00
C PHE A 86 -7.97 8.30 -8.64
N LYS A 87 -7.42 9.51 -8.51
CA LYS A 87 -8.19 10.74 -8.20
C LYS A 87 -9.31 11.06 -9.20
N LYS A 88 -9.19 10.59 -10.44
CA LYS A 88 -10.18 10.84 -11.51
C LYS A 88 -11.37 9.88 -11.46
N LYS A 89 -11.35 8.86 -10.58
CA LYS A 89 -12.41 7.85 -10.49
C LYS A 89 -13.44 8.26 -9.45
N SER A 90 -14.71 8.29 -9.85
CA SER A 90 -15.83 8.69 -9.01
C SER A 90 -16.80 7.55 -8.65
N GLU A 91 -16.80 6.45 -9.41
CA GLU A 91 -17.84 5.40 -9.32
C GLU A 91 -17.25 4.01 -9.09
N ARG A 92 -18.03 3.10 -8.50
CA ARG A 92 -17.66 1.69 -8.27
C ARG A 92 -16.25 1.57 -7.65
N LYS A 93 -16.06 2.31 -6.56
CA LYS A 93 -14.81 2.34 -5.80
C LYS A 93 -14.91 1.25 -4.73
N ILE A 94 -13.82 0.51 -4.52
CA ILE A 94 -13.80 -0.57 -3.53
C ILE A 94 -12.67 -0.38 -2.53
N LEU A 95 -12.92 -0.83 -1.30
CA LEU A 95 -11.92 -0.94 -0.24
C LEU A 95 -11.77 -2.43 0.09
N LEU A 96 -10.56 -2.96 -0.02
CA LEU A 96 -10.22 -4.33 0.32
C LEU A 96 -9.47 -4.33 1.65
N LEU A 97 -10.04 -5.02 2.64
CA LEU A 97 -9.48 -5.15 3.98
C LEU A 97 -9.03 -6.60 4.20
N PRO A 98 -7.87 -6.84 4.85
CA PRO A 98 -7.36 -8.17 5.08
C PRO A 98 -8.05 -8.79 6.30
N GLN A 99 -8.19 -10.12 6.30
CA GLN A 99 -8.69 -10.85 7.47
C GLN A 99 -7.82 -10.67 8.72
N CYS A 100 -6.53 -10.32 8.55
CA CYS A 100 -5.57 -10.16 9.64
C CYS A 100 -5.94 -9.04 10.61
N LEU A 101 -6.71 -8.03 10.17
CA LEU A 101 -7.23 -6.96 11.03
C LEU A 101 -8.34 -7.43 11.99
N ARG A 102 -8.90 -8.63 11.78
CA ARG A 102 -10.00 -9.12 12.61
C ARG A 102 -9.48 -9.47 14.00
N SER A 103 -10.26 -9.10 15.01
CA SER A 103 -10.10 -9.69 16.33
C SER A 103 -10.47 -11.17 16.31
N SER A 104 -9.78 -11.97 17.11
CA SER A 104 -10.11 -13.34 17.52
C SER A 104 -11.58 -13.52 17.89
N ASN A 105 -12.17 -12.50 18.49
CA ASN A 105 -13.55 -12.50 18.96
C ASN A 105 -14.54 -11.94 17.91
N CYS A 106 -14.15 -11.80 16.64
CA CYS A 106 -14.98 -11.25 15.57
C CYS A 106 -16.06 -12.24 15.11
N ARG A 107 -17.33 -11.81 15.11
CA ARG A 107 -18.51 -12.61 14.74
C ARG A 107 -18.79 -12.67 13.22
N ALA A 108 -17.89 -12.16 12.38
CA ALA A 108 -18.09 -12.12 10.94
C ALA A 108 -18.14 -13.53 10.32
N ARG A 109 -19.16 -13.79 9.49
CA ARG A 109 -19.30 -15.04 8.74
C ARG A 109 -18.55 -14.93 7.41
N CYS A 110 -17.87 -16.01 7.01
CA CYS A 110 -17.25 -16.08 5.69
C CYS A 110 -18.29 -16.44 4.63
N ASP A 111 -18.46 -15.57 3.65
CA ASP A 111 -19.20 -15.83 2.44
C ASP A 111 -18.24 -16.34 1.33
N PRO A 112 -18.58 -17.42 0.61
CA PRO A 112 -17.72 -17.98 -0.44
C PRO A 112 -17.44 -17.05 -1.63
N LEU A 113 -18.28 -16.04 -1.85
CA LEU A 113 -18.21 -15.12 -2.99
C LEU A 113 -17.63 -13.75 -2.57
N TYR A 114 -18.07 -13.21 -1.44
CA TYR A 114 -17.73 -11.84 -1.01
C TYR A 114 -16.72 -11.75 0.14
N GLY A 115 -16.31 -12.88 0.71
CA GLY A 115 -15.39 -12.91 1.86
C GLY A 115 -16.12 -12.71 3.20
N PHE A 116 -15.44 -12.17 4.20
CA PHE A 116 -16.05 -11.99 5.52
C PHE A 116 -17.07 -10.83 5.52
N ILE A 117 -18.29 -11.13 5.95
CA ILE A 117 -19.34 -10.12 6.10
C ILE A 117 -19.21 -9.48 7.49
N CYS A 118 -18.73 -8.23 7.51
CA CYS A 118 -18.63 -7.46 8.74
C CYS A 118 -20.03 -7.10 9.28
N THR A 119 -20.27 -7.40 10.55
CA THR A 119 -21.53 -7.09 11.24
C THR A 119 -21.45 -5.84 12.13
N GLY A 120 -20.34 -5.08 12.06
CA GLY A 120 -20.16 -3.88 12.87
C GLY A 120 -19.95 -4.17 14.37
N CYS A 121 -19.32 -5.29 14.72
CA CYS A 121 -19.22 -5.75 16.12
C CYS A 121 -18.35 -4.87 17.05
N GLY A 122 -17.66 -3.84 16.55
CA GLY A 122 -16.85 -2.90 17.33
C GLY A 122 -15.54 -3.45 17.90
N ARG A 123 -15.13 -4.68 17.54
CA ARG A 123 -13.95 -5.36 18.12
C ARG A 123 -12.65 -5.17 17.34
N CYS A 124 -12.71 -4.49 16.19
CA CYS A 124 -11.57 -4.24 15.31
C CYS A 124 -11.84 -3.04 14.41
N ASP A 125 -10.79 -2.49 13.80
CA ASP A 125 -10.83 -1.28 12.98
C ASP A 125 -11.66 -1.45 11.70
N ILE A 126 -11.91 -2.69 11.26
CA ILE A 126 -12.72 -3.03 10.08
C ILE A 126 -14.11 -2.39 10.15
N GLY A 127 -14.74 -2.38 11.33
CA GLY A 127 -16.09 -1.83 11.49
C GLY A 127 -16.14 -0.34 11.13
N GLN A 128 -15.20 0.44 11.69
CA GLN A 128 -15.03 1.85 11.40
C GLN A 128 -14.68 2.08 9.93
N LEU A 129 -13.72 1.32 9.38
CA LEU A 129 -13.32 1.44 7.98
C LEU A 129 -14.47 1.15 7.00
N CYS A 130 -15.34 0.19 7.30
CA CYS A 130 -16.53 -0.07 6.50
C CYS A 130 -17.51 1.12 6.50
N GLN A 131 -17.72 1.74 7.67
CA GLN A 131 -18.59 2.91 7.80
C GLN A 131 -18.01 4.12 7.04
N GLU A 132 -16.72 4.40 7.22
CA GLU A 132 -16.02 5.49 6.54
C GLU A 132 -15.96 5.30 5.02
N ALA A 133 -15.87 4.05 4.57
CA ALA A 133 -15.94 3.68 3.16
C ALA A 133 -17.33 3.96 2.58
N GLU A 134 -18.40 3.51 3.25
CA GLU A 134 -19.78 3.74 2.81
C GLU A 134 -20.11 5.23 2.71
N ALA A 135 -19.69 6.03 3.69
CA ALA A 135 -19.85 7.48 3.68
C ALA A 135 -19.15 8.19 2.50
N ARG A 136 -18.19 7.53 1.84
CA ARG A 136 -17.39 8.08 0.72
C ARG A 136 -17.66 7.37 -0.61
N ASP A 137 -18.77 6.64 -0.73
CA ASP A 137 -19.16 5.84 -1.91
C ASP A 137 -18.14 4.72 -2.25
N PHE A 138 -17.49 4.15 -1.25
CA PHE A 138 -16.67 2.94 -1.39
C PHE A 138 -17.45 1.71 -0.91
N LYS A 139 -17.38 0.62 -1.66
CA LYS A 139 -17.84 -0.69 -1.19
C LYS A 139 -16.68 -1.42 -0.52
N ALA A 140 -16.79 -1.66 0.78
CA ALA A 140 -15.79 -2.40 1.55
C ALA A 140 -16.00 -3.93 1.44
N PHE A 141 -14.91 -4.67 1.26
CA PHE A 141 -14.88 -6.13 1.28
C PHE A 141 -13.75 -6.61 2.19
N VAL A 142 -14.03 -7.58 3.05
CA VAL A 142 -13.02 -8.20 3.92
C VAL A 142 -12.61 -9.53 3.31
N ILE A 143 -11.38 -9.62 2.82
CA ILE A 143 -10.91 -10.78 2.06
C ILE A 143 -10.07 -11.73 2.93
N PRO A 144 -10.29 -13.05 2.84
CA PRO A 144 -9.43 -14.03 3.51
C PRO A 144 -8.05 -14.15 2.86
N GLY A 145 -7.89 -13.75 1.59
CA GLY A 145 -6.59 -13.73 0.92
C GLY A 145 -6.65 -13.26 -0.52
N GLY A 146 -5.48 -13.08 -1.14
CA GLY A 146 -5.32 -12.50 -2.48
C GLY A 146 -6.14 -13.16 -3.60
N SER A 147 -6.44 -14.46 -3.53
CA SER A 147 -7.25 -15.16 -4.53
C SER A 147 -8.68 -14.60 -4.67
N PHE A 148 -9.22 -14.01 -3.61
CA PHE A 148 -10.56 -13.39 -3.64
C PHE A 148 -10.58 -12.06 -4.40
N VAL A 149 -9.45 -11.36 -4.48
CA VAL A 149 -9.33 -10.09 -5.20
C VAL A 149 -9.79 -10.25 -6.65
N ARG A 150 -9.31 -11.31 -7.33
CA ARG A 150 -9.69 -11.61 -8.73
C ARG A 150 -11.19 -11.88 -8.89
N LYS A 151 -11.81 -12.56 -7.92
CA LYS A 151 -13.25 -12.85 -7.94
C LYS A 151 -14.07 -11.57 -7.80
N ILE A 152 -13.74 -10.75 -6.80
CA ILE A 152 -14.39 -9.45 -6.57
C ILE A 152 -14.24 -8.55 -7.80
N PHE A 153 -13.07 -8.55 -8.44
CA PHE A 153 -12.83 -7.74 -9.62
C PHE A 153 -13.66 -8.19 -10.83
N LYS A 154 -13.87 -9.50 -10.99
CA LYS A 154 -14.70 -10.05 -12.06
C LYS A 154 -16.18 -9.73 -11.85
N GLU A 155 -16.65 -9.84 -10.62
CA GLU A 155 -18.06 -9.66 -10.25
C GLU A 155 -18.44 -8.17 -10.19
N TYR A 156 -17.75 -7.39 -9.36
CA TYR A 156 -18.08 -6.00 -9.10
C TYR A 156 -17.54 -5.03 -10.17
N LYS A 157 -16.54 -5.47 -10.95
CA LYS A 157 -15.85 -4.67 -11.98
C LYS A 157 -15.49 -3.27 -11.45
N PRO A 158 -14.68 -3.14 -10.40
CA PRO A 158 -14.35 -1.84 -9.80
C PRO A 158 -13.63 -0.92 -10.80
N THR A 159 -13.83 0.40 -10.68
CA THR A 159 -13.04 1.37 -11.46
C THR A 159 -11.78 1.85 -10.75
N SER A 160 -11.74 1.70 -9.43
CA SER A 160 -10.61 1.99 -8.55
C SER A 160 -10.68 1.15 -7.28
N CYS A 161 -9.53 0.93 -6.66
CA CYS A 161 -9.40 0.09 -5.48
C CYS A 161 -8.46 0.71 -4.46
N ILE A 162 -8.78 0.58 -3.17
CA ILE A 162 -7.83 0.74 -2.07
C ILE A 162 -7.63 -0.63 -1.44
N GLY A 163 -6.38 -1.07 -1.31
CA GLY A 163 -6.02 -2.32 -0.63
C GLY A 163 -5.28 -2.04 0.67
N VAL A 164 -5.62 -2.81 1.70
CA VAL A 164 -4.89 -2.85 2.97
C VAL A 164 -4.29 -4.24 3.13
N ALA A 165 -2.97 -4.34 3.36
CA ALA A 165 -2.27 -5.61 3.55
C ALA A 165 -0.86 -5.39 4.14
N CYS A 166 -0.10 -6.44 4.41
CA CYS A 166 1.32 -6.29 4.72
C CYS A 166 2.09 -5.78 3.50
N PRO A 167 3.25 -5.11 3.67
CA PRO A 167 4.03 -4.53 2.57
C PRO A 167 4.32 -5.51 1.43
N VAL A 168 4.67 -6.76 1.77
CA VAL A 168 5.00 -7.83 0.83
C VAL A 168 3.80 -8.21 -0.03
N GLU A 169 2.64 -8.49 0.59
CA GLU A 169 1.43 -8.88 -0.15
C GLU A 169 0.90 -7.71 -1.01
N LEU A 170 1.04 -6.48 -0.50
CA LEU A 170 0.57 -5.28 -1.16
C LEU A 170 1.39 -4.96 -2.42
N SER A 171 2.72 -5.05 -2.34
CA SER A 171 3.62 -4.78 -3.47
C SER A 171 3.38 -5.74 -4.64
N GLU A 172 3.15 -7.03 -4.36
CA GLU A 172 2.77 -8.03 -5.35
C GLU A 172 1.37 -7.80 -5.92
N SER A 173 0.40 -7.50 -5.04
CA SER A 173 -1.00 -7.35 -5.43
C SER A 173 -1.20 -6.14 -6.34
N LEU A 174 -0.54 -5.02 -6.05
CA LEU A 174 -0.56 -3.82 -6.86
C LEU A 174 0.12 -4.04 -8.22
N GLN A 175 1.20 -4.81 -8.28
CA GLN A 175 1.81 -5.22 -9.56
C GLN A 175 0.81 -6.01 -10.44
N LYS A 176 0.12 -6.99 -9.85
CA LYS A 176 -0.87 -7.85 -10.52
C LYS A 176 -2.14 -7.07 -10.92
N THR A 177 -2.39 -5.92 -10.30
CA THR A 177 -3.62 -5.11 -10.46
C THR A 177 -3.46 -3.95 -11.46
N SER A 178 -2.53 -4.05 -12.42
CA SER A 178 -2.18 -2.96 -13.36
C SER A 178 -3.32 -2.41 -14.25
N ILE A 179 -4.47 -3.09 -14.31
CA ILE A 179 -5.61 -2.74 -15.16
C ILE A 179 -6.42 -1.57 -14.57
N ILE A 180 -6.52 -1.46 -13.24
CA ILE A 180 -7.27 -0.39 -12.57
C ILE A 180 -6.35 0.43 -11.67
N PRO A 181 -6.61 1.73 -11.49
CA PRO A 181 -5.87 2.53 -10.52
C PRO A 181 -6.14 2.01 -9.10
N ALA A 182 -5.09 1.52 -8.46
CA ALA A 182 -5.12 1.05 -7.08
C ALA A 182 -4.25 1.92 -6.18
N GLN A 183 -4.63 2.02 -4.91
CA GLN A 183 -3.81 2.57 -3.84
C GLN A 183 -3.66 1.51 -2.76
N GLY A 184 -2.51 1.48 -2.10
CA GLY A 184 -2.21 0.60 -0.99
C GLY A 184 -1.97 1.38 0.30
N VAL A 185 -2.39 0.81 1.42
CA VAL A 185 -1.98 1.22 2.77
C VAL A 185 -1.48 -0.03 3.48
N TYR A 186 -0.25 0.02 3.97
CA TYR A 186 0.33 -1.12 4.68
C TYR A 186 -0.10 -1.15 6.15
N LEU A 187 -0.09 -2.34 6.73
CA LEU A 187 -0.34 -2.55 8.16
C LEU A 187 0.78 -1.95 9.00
N THR A 188 0.47 -1.47 10.22
CA THR A 188 1.47 -0.89 11.14
C THR A 188 2.28 -1.95 11.88
N ASN A 189 1.75 -3.17 11.95
CA ASN A 189 2.43 -4.32 12.51
C ASN A 189 2.11 -5.56 11.66
N ASP A 190 3.10 -6.41 11.53
CA ASP A 190 2.95 -7.73 10.93
C ASP A 190 2.53 -8.76 11.99
N GLY A 191 2.06 -9.92 11.54
CA GLY A 191 1.70 -11.03 12.44
C GLY A 191 0.50 -11.88 12.02
N CYS A 192 -0.13 -11.60 10.88
CA CYS A 192 -1.29 -12.33 10.34
C CYS A 192 -2.48 -12.52 11.32
N PHE A 193 -2.45 -11.87 12.48
CA PHE A 193 -3.39 -12.06 13.59
C PHE A 193 -3.49 -10.76 14.38
N GLU A 194 -4.71 -10.25 14.54
CA GLU A 194 -5.03 -8.99 15.25
C GLU A 194 -4.07 -7.85 14.88
N THR A 195 -3.75 -7.72 13.60
CA THR A 195 -2.92 -6.64 13.09
C THR A 195 -3.68 -5.33 13.15
N LYS A 196 -2.95 -4.22 13.05
CA LYS A 196 -3.45 -2.86 13.10
C LYS A 196 -3.10 -2.11 11.82
N VAL A 197 -3.89 -1.09 11.53
CA VAL A 197 -3.67 -0.16 10.44
C VAL A 197 -3.90 1.26 10.94
N ASN A 198 -3.17 2.21 10.38
CA ASN A 198 -3.50 3.62 10.57
C ASN A 198 -4.80 3.95 9.82
N VAL A 199 -5.89 4.09 10.57
CA VAL A 199 -7.23 4.34 10.00
C VAL A 199 -7.27 5.67 9.26
N GLU A 200 -6.61 6.69 9.79
CA GLU A 200 -6.52 8.02 9.19
C GLU A 200 -5.86 7.99 7.81
N ASP A 201 -4.84 7.15 7.61
CA ASP A 201 -4.18 7.02 6.32
C ASP A 201 -5.11 6.38 5.27
N VAL A 202 -5.90 5.37 5.66
CA VAL A 202 -6.91 4.77 4.77
C VAL A 202 -7.98 5.79 4.40
N ILE A 203 -8.48 6.55 5.38
CA ILE A 203 -9.46 7.63 5.17
C ILE A 203 -8.90 8.69 4.23
N ARG A 204 -7.65 9.12 4.45
CA ARG A 204 -6.98 10.11 3.60
C ARG A 204 -6.89 9.64 2.16
N LYS A 205 -6.59 8.36 1.91
CA LYS A 205 -6.59 7.79 0.56
C LYS A 205 -8.00 7.79 -0.04
N MET A 206 -9.04 7.46 0.72
CA MET A 206 -10.44 7.53 0.24
C MET A 206 -10.82 8.95 -0.20
N GLU A 207 -10.43 9.96 0.59
CA GLU A 207 -10.72 11.37 0.33
C GLU A 207 -10.05 11.95 -0.91
N GLN A 208 -8.98 11.30 -1.41
CA GLN A 208 -8.33 11.70 -2.66
C GLN A 208 -9.22 11.51 -3.89
N THR A 209 -10.22 10.62 -3.83
CA THR A 209 -11.17 10.39 -4.93
C THR A 209 -12.39 11.31 -4.91
N ILE A 210 -12.57 12.08 -3.84
CA ILE A 210 -13.72 12.96 -3.67
C ILE A 210 -13.46 14.24 -4.45
N SER A 211 -14.35 14.61 -5.37
CA SER A 211 -14.27 15.90 -6.07
C SER A 211 -14.37 17.04 -5.04
N THR A 212 -13.63 18.13 -5.26
CA THR A 212 -13.59 19.29 -4.35
C THR A 212 -15.00 19.82 -4.01
N ALA A 213 -15.98 19.65 -4.90
CA ALA A 213 -17.37 20.04 -4.70
C ALA A 213 -18.13 19.21 -3.64
N LYS A 214 -17.78 17.93 -3.44
CA LYS A 214 -18.46 17.04 -2.48
C LYS A 214 -17.83 17.10 -1.07
N ARG A 215 -16.61 17.63 -0.95
CA ARG A 215 -15.90 17.78 0.34
C ARG A 215 -16.60 18.74 1.31
N THR A 216 -17.31 19.75 0.79
CA THR A 216 -18.06 20.74 1.59
C THR A 216 -19.39 20.18 2.14
N MET A 217 -19.87 19.06 1.60
CA MET A 217 -21.13 18.42 2.01
C MET A 217 -20.94 17.16 2.87
N LEU A 218 -19.70 16.71 3.10
CA LEU A 218 -19.49 15.65 4.08
C LEU A 218 -19.81 16.25 5.44
N PRO A 219 -20.80 15.71 6.19
CA PRO A 219 -20.87 16.06 7.60
C PRO A 219 -19.50 15.74 8.19
N THR A 220 -18.90 16.69 8.88
CA THR A 220 -17.88 16.36 9.87
C THR A 220 -18.59 15.43 10.85
N LEU A 221 -18.53 14.11 10.59
CA LEU A 221 -18.96 13.15 11.58
C LEU A 221 -18.11 13.48 12.81
N PRO A 222 -18.73 13.66 13.98
CA PRO A 222 -17.96 13.85 15.19
C PRO A 222 -16.97 12.70 15.24
N VAL A 223 -15.68 13.03 15.42
CA VAL A 223 -14.69 12.06 15.88
C VAL A 223 -15.31 11.40 17.09
N LEU A 224 -15.84 10.19 16.90
CA LEU A 224 -16.51 9.48 17.98
C LEU A 224 -15.45 9.34 19.08
N PRO A 225 -15.80 9.66 20.34
CA PRO A 225 -14.84 9.61 21.43
C PRO A 225 -14.21 8.22 21.46
N ALA A 226 -12.89 8.20 21.65
CA ALA A 226 -12.12 6.97 21.87
C ALA A 226 -12.93 6.05 22.80
N PHE A 227 -13.19 4.82 22.35
CA PHE A 227 -13.95 3.83 23.10
C PHE A 227 -13.44 3.80 24.55
N PRO A 228 -14.28 4.12 25.56
CA PRO A 228 -13.91 3.95 26.94
C PRO A 228 -14.02 2.46 27.26
N GLY A 229 -12.89 1.75 27.33
CA GLY A 229 -12.94 0.33 27.70
C GLY A 229 -11.75 -0.55 27.32
N THR A 230 -10.52 -0.07 27.50
CA THR A 230 -9.39 -0.98 27.76
C THR A 230 -8.83 -0.66 29.14
N ALA A 231 -9.52 -1.16 30.16
CA ALA A 231 -8.89 -1.35 31.46
C ALA A 231 -7.62 -2.20 31.24
N PRO A 232 -6.48 -1.86 31.85
CA PRO A 232 -5.29 -2.68 31.73
C PRO A 232 -5.56 -4.00 32.45
N ALA A 233 -5.50 -5.11 31.72
CA ALA A 233 -5.30 -6.42 32.33
C ALA A 233 -3.86 -6.43 32.87
N VAL A 234 -3.69 -5.85 34.06
CA VAL A 234 -2.55 -6.14 34.93
C VAL A 234 -2.78 -7.55 35.43
N SER A 235 -2.16 -8.53 34.76
CA SER A 235 -1.99 -9.86 35.33
C SER A 235 -0.96 -9.76 36.43
N ALA A 236 -1.46 -9.76 37.66
CA ALA A 236 -0.69 -10.05 38.86
C ALA A 236 -0.15 -11.48 38.77
N ALA A 237 1.18 -11.62 38.73
CA ALA A 237 1.87 -12.84 39.10
C ALA A 237 2.88 -12.49 40.21
N ALA A 238 2.36 -12.39 41.44
CA ALA A 238 3.13 -12.62 42.66
C ALA A 238 3.23 -14.15 42.84
N ALA A 239 4.42 -14.73 42.78
CA ALA A 239 5.33 -14.96 43.89
C ALA A 239 5.06 -16.27 44.65
N ASN A 240 6.12 -17.09 44.69
CA ASN A 240 6.51 -18.10 45.68
C ASN A 240 5.88 -19.50 45.65
N LEU A 241 6.76 -20.50 45.49
CA LEU A 241 7.07 -21.63 46.39
C LEU A 241 8.38 -22.24 45.82
N GLY A 242 9.54 -22.11 46.49
CA GLY A 242 10.07 -23.04 47.52
C GLY A 242 10.93 -24.11 46.82
N GLU A 243 12.27 -24.05 46.86
CA GLU A 243 13.11 -24.78 47.82
C GLU A 243 12.59 -26.20 48.13
N GLU A 244 13.11 -27.20 47.39
CA GLU A 244 13.87 -28.38 47.85
C GLU A 244 14.27 -29.28 46.65
#